data_AF-A0A830EKW5-F1
#
_entry.id   AF-A0A830EKW5-F1
#
_cell.length_a   1.000
_cell.length_b   1.000
_cell.length_c   1.000
_cell.angle_alpha   90.00
_cell.angle_beta   90.00
_cell.angle_gamma   90.00
#
_symmetry.space_group_name_H-M   'P 1'
#
loop_
_entity.id
_entity.type
_entity.pdbx_description
1 polymer ?
#
loop_
_entity_poly.entity_id
_entity_poly.type
_entity_poly.pdbx_seq_one_letter_code
_entity_poly.pdbx_strand_id
1 'polypeptide(L)'
;MTEPTHTGEFDPVTLEIIRNRLEGIAEEMGQVLIRGAYSPNIKERQDCSTALFDAAGRMVAQAEHIPVHLGAMPEAVAAVRDRGPEPGEAYILNDPFAGGTHLPDVTVVSTIAPDERVLGYAVTRAHHADVGGGIPGSMPAGATEIYQEGLRIPGVRIVADGETDEDLLEFVLANVRNPQERRADLRAQLAANERAGQRIAGLLDEYGRDGLAGAFDAVIDYARERIETEIAAIPDGTYGATDVLEGDGVTDEDIPIVTTVTVDGTAVTVDFEGTADQVTGNTNAPLSVAASATYFVVRAVTDPEIQPNHGCYDPIDVDAPEGSLLNPTPPAAVVGGNVETSQRVTDVVLAAFSEALPDTVPAQGQGTMNNTVIGSQRDDGEAGGFTYYETVGGGDGAGPETDGMDGVQVGMTNTLNTPIEALETEYPLSVERYALRPGSGGDGRHRGGLGIERSVTVETDAVVSLLTERRRYAPQGTAGGDPGATGENLIDGDPVPAKTTVEVDAGTTVTVRTPGGGGYGDPDERQTDDRDRDRRDGKTGSDPGPDTE
;
A
#
# COMPACT_ATOMS: atom_id res chain seq x y z
N MET A 1 11.82 -51.12 -1.12
CA MET A 1 10.94 -49.94 -1.06
C MET A 1 11.60 -48.92 -1.97
N THR A 2 11.04 -48.75 -3.15
CA THR A 2 11.52 -47.83 -4.18
C THR A 2 11.18 -46.41 -3.77
N GLU A 3 12.19 -45.56 -3.62
CA GLU A 3 12.04 -44.11 -3.46
C GLU A 3 11.35 -43.55 -4.71
N PRO A 4 10.26 -42.78 -4.56
CA PRO A 4 9.71 -42.05 -5.68
C PRO A 4 10.63 -40.87 -5.96
N THR A 5 11.30 -40.92 -7.10
CA THR A 5 11.94 -39.78 -7.74
C THR A 5 10.79 -38.89 -8.26
N HIS A 6 10.39 -37.89 -7.48
CA HIS A 6 9.35 -36.93 -7.90
C HIS A 6 9.92 -35.98 -8.93
N THR A 7 9.90 -36.41 -10.19
CA THR A 7 10.06 -35.57 -11.38
C THR A 7 8.84 -35.84 -12.25
N GLY A 8 7.77 -35.06 -12.05
CA GLY A 8 6.51 -35.18 -12.80
C GLY A 8 5.29 -34.80 -11.95
N GLU A 9 4.45 -33.93 -12.51
CA GLU A 9 3.09 -33.50 -12.09
C GLU A 9 2.72 -33.78 -10.63
N PHE A 10 2.67 -32.74 -9.81
CA PHE A 10 1.96 -32.80 -8.54
C PHE A 10 0.50 -33.12 -8.82
N ASP A 11 -0.04 -34.12 -8.12
CA ASP A 11 -1.49 -34.31 -8.16
C ASP A 11 -2.17 -33.08 -7.54
N PRO A 12 -3.40 -32.75 -7.96
CA PRO A 12 -4.07 -31.53 -7.51
C PRO A 12 -4.20 -31.42 -5.99
N VAL A 13 -4.37 -32.54 -5.28
CA VAL A 13 -4.50 -32.52 -3.82
C VAL A 13 -3.19 -32.14 -3.16
N THR A 14 -2.08 -32.73 -3.61
CA THR A 14 -0.75 -32.39 -3.07
C THR A 14 -0.37 -30.95 -3.38
N LEU A 15 -0.64 -30.45 -4.59
CA LEU A 15 -0.37 -29.07 -4.96
C LEU A 15 -1.15 -28.08 -4.06
N GLU A 16 -2.45 -28.33 -3.86
CA GLU A 16 -3.28 -27.53 -2.96
C GLU A 16 -2.75 -27.53 -1.53
N ILE A 17 -2.32 -28.68 -1.00
CA ILE A 17 -1.73 -28.77 0.34
C ILE A 17 -0.45 -27.94 0.45
N ILE A 18 0.45 -28.04 -0.54
CA ILE A 18 1.71 -27.29 -0.51
C ILE A 18 1.44 -25.79 -0.65
N ARG A 19 0.54 -25.38 -1.57
CA ARG A 19 0.13 -23.98 -1.73
C ARG A 19 -0.35 -23.38 -0.41
N ASN A 20 -1.35 -24.02 0.22
CA ASN A 20 -1.91 -23.55 1.51
C ASN A 20 -0.85 -23.53 2.63
N ARG A 21 0.12 -24.46 2.62
CA ARG A 21 1.22 -24.44 3.59
C ARG A 21 2.16 -23.26 3.36
N LEU A 22 2.52 -22.95 2.11
CA LEU A 22 3.38 -21.82 1.78
C LEU A 22 2.70 -20.48 2.11
N GLU A 23 1.41 -20.37 1.82
CA GLU A 23 0.57 -19.26 2.24
C GLU A 23 0.56 -19.09 3.76
N GLY A 24 0.26 -20.16 4.49
CA GLY A 24 0.25 -20.15 5.95
C GLY A 24 1.61 -19.82 6.57
N ILE A 25 2.73 -20.12 5.89
CA ILE A 25 4.05 -19.67 6.33
C ILE A 25 4.18 -18.15 6.19
N ALA A 26 3.80 -17.60 5.03
CA ALA A 26 3.84 -16.15 4.82
C ALA A 26 2.94 -15.41 5.83
N GLU A 27 1.74 -15.92 6.12
CA GLU A 27 0.85 -15.38 7.15
C GLU A 27 1.44 -15.46 8.55
N GLU A 28 2.08 -16.59 8.89
CA GLU A 28 2.75 -16.76 10.19
C GLU A 28 3.89 -15.76 10.36
N MET A 29 4.66 -15.47 9.30
CA MET A 29 5.67 -14.41 9.31
C MET A 29 5.04 -13.06 9.66
N GLY A 30 3.92 -12.70 9.01
CA GLY A 30 3.20 -11.46 9.27
C GLY A 30 2.75 -11.35 10.73
N GLN A 31 2.21 -12.44 11.30
CA GLN A 31 1.82 -12.48 12.71
C GLN A 31 3.00 -12.34 13.67
N VAL A 32 4.17 -12.91 13.35
CA VAL A 32 5.40 -12.71 14.14
C VAL A 32 5.83 -11.24 14.10
N LEU A 33 5.80 -10.62 12.92
CA LEU A 33 6.15 -9.21 12.75
C LEU A 33 5.21 -8.30 13.53
N ILE A 34 3.90 -8.42 13.32
CA ILE A 34 2.87 -7.59 13.97
C ILE A 34 2.95 -7.68 15.50
N ARG A 35 3.12 -8.89 16.06
CA ARG A 35 3.17 -9.10 17.51
C ARG A 35 4.54 -8.79 18.13
N GLY A 36 5.59 -8.78 17.33
CA GLY A 36 6.96 -8.51 17.77
C GLY A 36 7.35 -7.04 17.67
N ALA A 37 6.68 -6.27 16.81
CA ALA A 37 6.95 -4.86 16.57
C ALA A 37 6.52 -3.98 17.76
N TYR A 38 7.18 -2.83 17.89
CA TYR A 38 6.90 -1.85 18.95
C TYR A 38 6.11 -0.65 18.41
N SER A 39 6.31 -0.31 17.13
CA SER A 39 5.62 0.82 16.53
C SER A 39 4.11 0.58 16.41
N PRO A 40 3.27 1.55 16.84
CA PRO A 40 1.83 1.53 16.59
C PRO A 40 1.48 1.27 15.12
N ASN A 41 2.30 1.76 14.18
CA ASN A 41 2.08 1.56 12.76
C ASN A 41 2.11 0.07 12.34
N ILE A 42 3.04 -0.72 12.89
CA ILE A 42 3.11 -2.15 12.56
C ILE A 42 2.16 -2.95 13.48
N LYS A 43 2.19 -2.70 14.79
CA LYS A 43 1.48 -3.54 15.77
C LYS A 43 -0.05 -3.36 15.76
N GLU A 44 -0.53 -2.13 15.57
CA GLU A 44 -1.96 -1.82 15.57
C GLU A 44 -2.52 -1.77 14.15
N ARG A 45 -1.85 -1.04 13.25
CA ARG A 45 -2.36 -0.76 11.91
C ARG A 45 -2.00 -1.83 10.87
N GLN A 46 -1.03 -2.68 11.16
CA GLN A 46 -0.54 -3.77 10.29
C GLN A 46 0.03 -3.28 8.96
N ASP A 47 0.72 -2.12 8.96
CA ASP A 47 1.37 -1.57 7.77
C ASP A 47 2.70 -2.28 7.45
N CYS A 48 2.56 -3.54 7.03
CA CYS A 48 3.67 -4.43 6.70
C CYS A 48 3.22 -5.54 5.75
N SER A 49 4.14 -6.22 5.08
CA SER A 49 3.83 -7.45 4.34
C SER A 49 5.00 -8.41 4.37
N THR A 50 4.70 -9.68 4.14
CA THR A 50 5.68 -10.77 4.17
C THR A 50 5.54 -11.66 2.95
N ALA A 51 6.66 -12.17 2.45
CA ALA A 51 6.66 -12.98 1.25
C ALA A 51 7.81 -14.00 1.25
N LEU A 52 7.58 -15.08 0.50
CA LEU A 52 8.53 -16.13 0.20
C LEU A 52 8.91 -16.05 -1.26
N PHE A 53 10.20 -16.15 -1.54
CA PHE A 53 10.76 -16.18 -2.89
C PHE A 53 11.60 -17.44 -3.08
N ASP A 54 11.66 -17.95 -4.29
CA ASP A 54 12.58 -19.02 -4.65
C ASP A 54 14.01 -18.47 -4.92
N ALA A 55 14.95 -19.37 -5.22
CA ALA A 55 16.33 -18.99 -5.53
C ALA A 55 16.48 -18.16 -6.83
N ALA A 56 15.50 -18.23 -7.73
CA ALA A 56 15.45 -17.43 -8.95
C ALA A 56 14.90 -16.01 -8.69
N GLY A 57 14.40 -15.74 -7.49
CA GLY A 57 13.79 -14.45 -7.13
C GLY A 57 12.33 -14.33 -7.58
N ARG A 58 11.66 -15.44 -7.89
CA ARG A 58 10.22 -15.45 -8.16
C ARG A 58 9.47 -15.55 -6.84
N MET A 59 8.48 -14.68 -6.66
CA MET A 59 7.59 -14.72 -5.50
C MET A 59 6.75 -16.00 -5.57
N VAL A 60 6.78 -16.79 -4.49
CA VAL A 60 6.08 -18.07 -4.37
C VAL A 60 4.78 -17.91 -3.59
N ALA A 61 4.82 -17.11 -2.52
CA ALA A 61 3.67 -16.83 -1.66
C ALA A 61 3.86 -15.48 -0.99
N GLN A 62 2.76 -14.77 -0.75
CA GLN A 62 2.74 -13.48 -0.06
C GLN A 62 1.56 -13.43 0.90
N ALA A 63 1.80 -12.92 2.11
CA ALA A 63 0.74 -12.42 2.98
C ALA A 63 0.63 -10.92 2.75
N GLU A 64 -0.32 -10.57 1.89
CA GLU A 64 -0.56 -9.21 1.46
C GLU A 64 -1.43 -8.48 2.48
N HIS A 65 -0.84 -7.57 3.24
CA HIS A 65 -1.64 -6.61 4.02
C HIS A 65 -1.73 -5.25 3.33
N ILE A 66 -0.81 -4.93 2.40
CA ILE A 66 -0.74 -3.62 1.74
C ILE A 66 -0.47 -3.80 0.22
N PRO A 67 -1.40 -3.42 -0.67
CA PRO A 67 -1.26 -3.64 -2.11
C PRO A 67 -0.06 -2.96 -2.79
N VAL A 68 0.44 -1.86 -2.24
CA VAL A 68 1.62 -1.17 -2.80
C VAL A 68 2.91 -1.99 -2.75
N HIS A 69 2.91 -3.11 -2.01
CA HIS A 69 4.06 -4.00 -1.92
C HIS A 69 4.15 -5.03 -3.06
N LEU A 70 3.07 -5.26 -3.83
CA LEU A 70 2.95 -6.35 -4.80
C LEU A 70 4.09 -6.34 -5.85
N GLY A 71 4.32 -5.19 -6.49
CA GLY A 71 5.31 -5.03 -7.55
C GLY A 71 6.71 -4.66 -7.04
N ALA A 72 6.86 -4.26 -5.77
CA ALA A 72 8.13 -3.74 -5.27
C ALA A 72 9.00 -4.76 -4.52
N MET A 73 8.42 -5.80 -3.91
CA MET A 73 9.21 -6.86 -3.26
C MET A 73 10.09 -7.66 -4.25
N PRO A 74 9.65 -7.97 -5.49
CA PRO A 74 10.51 -8.62 -6.48
C PRO A 74 11.79 -7.81 -6.78
N GLU A 75 11.68 -6.49 -6.95
CA GLU A 75 12.81 -5.59 -7.17
C GLU A 75 13.79 -5.58 -5.98
N ALA A 76 13.27 -5.60 -4.76
CA ALA A 76 14.10 -5.71 -3.55
C ALA A 76 14.91 -7.02 -3.52
N VAL A 77 14.29 -8.14 -3.88
CA VAL A 77 14.96 -9.44 -3.96
C VAL A 77 15.99 -9.46 -5.09
N ALA A 78 15.68 -8.88 -6.25
CA ALA A 78 16.63 -8.74 -7.35
C ALA A 78 17.88 -7.95 -6.93
N ALA A 79 17.70 -6.78 -6.30
CA ALA A 79 18.80 -5.94 -5.80
C ALA A 79 19.71 -6.65 -4.78
N VAL A 80 19.14 -7.55 -3.97
CA VAL A 80 19.92 -8.38 -3.03
C VAL A 80 20.60 -9.55 -3.75
N ARG A 81 19.91 -10.22 -4.68
CA ARG A 81 20.46 -11.34 -5.47
C ARG A 81 21.69 -10.94 -6.28
N ASP A 82 21.70 -9.73 -6.84
CA ASP A 82 22.85 -9.19 -7.59
C ASP A 82 24.13 -9.07 -6.75
N ARG A 83 24.01 -9.13 -5.41
CA ARG A 83 25.15 -9.11 -4.49
C ARG A 83 25.71 -10.50 -4.18
N GLY A 84 25.03 -11.56 -4.60
CA GLY A 84 25.42 -12.94 -4.33
C GLY A 84 25.35 -13.32 -2.85
N PRO A 85 24.17 -13.27 -2.21
CA PRO A 85 24.02 -13.54 -0.79
C PRO A 85 24.33 -15.00 -0.45
N GLU A 86 25.05 -15.22 0.65
CA GLU A 86 25.46 -16.53 1.16
C GLU A 86 24.42 -17.11 2.16
N PRO A 87 24.44 -18.43 2.42
CA PRO A 87 23.65 -19.03 3.48
C PRO A 87 23.83 -18.32 4.84
N GLY A 88 22.72 -18.01 5.52
CA GLY A 88 22.73 -17.37 6.84
C GLY A 88 22.84 -15.84 6.82
N GLU A 89 22.89 -15.22 5.64
CA GLU A 89 22.92 -13.78 5.50
C GLU A 89 21.52 -13.13 5.38
N ALA A 90 21.43 -11.87 5.80
CA ALA A 90 20.28 -11.02 5.55
C ALA A 90 20.73 -9.62 5.13
N TYR A 91 19.89 -8.97 4.33
CA TYR A 91 20.13 -7.65 3.76
C TYR A 91 18.97 -6.71 4.08
N ILE A 92 19.28 -5.44 4.31
CA ILE A 92 18.32 -4.36 4.55
C ILE A 92 18.38 -3.34 3.41
N LEU A 93 17.23 -2.85 2.95
CA LEU A 93 17.10 -1.78 1.96
C LEU A 93 15.82 -0.97 2.13
N ASN A 94 15.83 0.26 1.63
CA ASN A 94 14.64 1.09 1.43
C ASN A 94 14.76 2.05 0.24
N ASP A 95 15.90 2.01 -0.47
CA ASP A 95 16.19 2.93 -1.57
C ASP A 95 15.22 2.74 -2.75
N PRO A 96 14.37 3.74 -3.07
CA PRO A 96 13.36 3.62 -4.13
C PRO A 96 13.93 3.41 -5.52
N PHE A 97 15.20 3.78 -5.71
CA PHE A 97 15.92 3.61 -6.97
C PHE A 97 16.76 2.33 -7.00
N ALA A 98 16.64 1.48 -5.97
CA ALA A 98 17.34 0.20 -5.84
C ALA A 98 16.51 -0.84 -5.06
N GLY A 99 15.23 -1.01 -5.45
CA GLY A 99 14.34 -2.05 -4.92
C GLY A 99 13.35 -1.61 -3.83
N GLY A 100 13.38 -0.36 -3.40
CA GLY A 100 12.38 0.26 -2.52
C GLY A 100 11.16 0.83 -3.25
N THR A 101 10.20 1.34 -2.48
CA THR A 101 9.02 2.11 -2.94
C THR A 101 9.16 3.57 -2.55
N HIS A 102 9.37 3.80 -1.26
CA HIS A 102 9.74 5.07 -0.63
C HIS A 102 10.62 4.76 0.59
N LEU A 103 11.27 5.77 1.18
CA LEU A 103 12.22 5.53 2.28
C LEU A 103 11.59 4.94 3.55
N PRO A 104 10.34 5.28 3.96
CA PRO A 104 9.73 4.68 5.13
C PRO A 104 9.51 3.16 5.04
N ASP A 105 9.39 2.59 3.83
CA ASP A 105 9.23 1.14 3.65
C ASP A 105 10.58 0.42 3.72
N VAL A 106 10.92 -0.07 4.91
CA VAL A 106 12.16 -0.79 5.15
C VAL A 106 11.97 -2.28 4.88
N THR A 107 12.73 -2.80 3.92
CA THR A 107 12.71 -4.21 3.51
C THR A 107 13.90 -4.97 4.08
N VAL A 108 13.64 -6.16 4.63
CA VAL A 108 14.66 -7.12 5.03
C VAL A 108 14.50 -8.41 4.22
N VAL A 109 15.56 -8.80 3.50
CA VAL A 109 15.64 -10.01 2.68
C VAL A 109 16.64 -10.96 3.32
N SER A 110 16.19 -12.13 3.77
CA SER A 110 17.02 -13.15 4.42
C SER A 110 17.11 -14.40 3.57
N THR A 111 18.30 -15.02 3.47
CA THR A 111 18.45 -16.29 2.76
C THR A 111 17.77 -17.43 3.50
N ILE A 112 17.10 -18.31 2.76
CA ILE A 112 16.56 -19.56 3.27
C ILE A 112 17.48 -20.68 2.77
N ALA A 113 18.33 -21.21 3.65
CA ALA A 113 19.37 -22.18 3.28
C ALA A 113 19.58 -23.28 4.35
N PRO A 114 18.56 -24.07 4.70
CA PRO A 114 18.64 -25.07 5.78
C PRO A 114 19.66 -26.21 5.54
N ASP A 115 20.11 -26.45 4.31
CA ASP A 115 21.15 -27.42 3.93
C ASP A 115 22.40 -26.75 3.34
N GLU A 116 22.74 -25.53 3.80
CA GLU A 116 23.91 -24.73 3.37
C GLU A 116 23.88 -24.34 1.88
N ARG A 117 22.71 -24.41 1.24
CA ARG A 117 22.47 -23.97 -0.13
C ARG A 117 21.24 -23.08 -0.17
N VAL A 118 21.34 -21.91 -0.77
CA VAL A 118 20.19 -21.01 -0.92
C VAL A 118 19.09 -21.73 -1.70
N LEU A 119 17.94 -21.92 -1.06
CA LEU A 119 16.71 -22.44 -1.65
C LEU A 119 15.77 -21.31 -2.08
N GLY A 120 15.87 -20.17 -1.40
CA GLY A 120 15.03 -19.00 -1.63
C GLY A 120 15.28 -17.92 -0.60
N TYR A 121 14.32 -17.00 -0.47
CA TYR A 121 14.41 -15.84 0.40
C TYR A 121 13.12 -15.63 1.20
N ALA A 122 13.28 -15.24 2.45
CA ALA A 122 12.21 -14.72 3.29
C ALA A 122 12.30 -13.19 3.26
N VAL A 123 11.18 -12.53 3.00
CA VAL A 123 11.11 -11.08 2.85
C VAL A 123 10.08 -10.50 3.79
N THR A 124 10.46 -9.45 4.51
CA THR A 124 9.54 -8.57 5.22
C THR A 124 9.72 -7.15 4.72
N ARG A 125 8.61 -6.43 4.53
CA ARG A 125 8.60 -4.99 4.32
C ARG A 125 7.69 -4.38 5.36
N ALA A 126 8.16 -3.36 6.06
CA ALA A 126 7.38 -2.69 7.09
C ALA A 126 7.57 -1.18 6.96
N HIS A 127 6.49 -0.44 7.15
CA HIS A 127 6.55 1.01 7.14
C HIS A 127 7.02 1.53 8.50
N HIS A 128 8.23 2.05 8.53
CA HIS A 128 8.84 2.70 9.69
C HIS A 128 8.40 4.15 9.70
N ALA A 129 7.62 4.56 10.70
CA ALA A 129 7.00 5.89 10.73
C ALA A 129 8.01 7.05 10.70
N ASP A 130 9.30 6.82 10.95
CA ASP A 130 10.36 7.80 10.71
C ASP A 130 11.66 7.10 10.34
N VAL A 131 12.31 7.59 9.29
CA VAL A 131 13.60 7.13 8.78
C VAL A 131 14.63 8.28 8.67
N GLY A 132 14.47 9.35 9.47
CA GLY A 132 15.45 10.43 9.54
C GLY A 132 15.31 11.57 8.54
N GLY A 133 14.15 11.72 7.91
CA GLY A 133 13.88 12.84 7.00
C GLY A 133 13.96 14.21 7.66
N GLY A 134 13.90 15.27 6.85
CA GLY A 134 14.02 16.67 7.29
C GLY A 134 12.95 17.11 8.28
N ILE A 135 11.81 16.42 8.31
CA ILE A 135 10.72 16.59 9.27
C ILE A 135 10.36 15.23 9.91
N PRO A 136 9.69 15.22 11.08
CA PRO A 136 9.12 13.99 11.64
C PRO A 136 8.23 13.29 10.62
N GLY A 137 8.23 11.97 10.61
CA GLY A 137 7.45 11.18 9.65
C GLY A 137 8.23 10.82 8.40
N SER A 138 9.28 11.57 8.08
CA SER A 138 10.02 11.39 6.82
C SER A 138 9.16 11.61 5.56
N MET A 139 8.04 12.32 5.70
CA MET A 139 7.11 12.66 4.61
C MET A 139 6.85 14.17 4.51
N PRO A 140 7.86 15.01 4.18
CA PRO A 140 7.67 16.46 4.04
C PRO A 140 6.81 16.75 2.81
N ALA A 141 5.72 17.50 2.95
CA ALA A 141 4.98 17.99 1.80
C ALA A 141 5.88 18.91 0.96
N GLY A 142 6.03 18.60 -0.33
CA GLY A 142 6.86 19.39 -1.24
C GLY A 142 8.37 19.18 -1.06
N ALA A 143 8.82 18.05 -0.50
CA ALA A 143 10.22 17.65 -0.62
C ALA A 143 10.63 17.63 -2.09
N THR A 144 11.82 18.15 -2.38
CA THR A 144 12.34 18.33 -3.75
C THR A 144 13.43 17.33 -4.13
N GLU A 145 14.09 16.76 -3.13
CA GLU A 145 15.10 15.74 -3.31
C GLU A 145 14.93 14.63 -2.28
N ILE A 146 15.26 13.39 -2.69
CA ILE A 146 15.16 12.19 -1.85
C ILE A 146 15.90 12.33 -0.51
N TYR A 147 16.94 13.15 -0.45
CA TYR A 147 17.74 13.38 0.76
C TYR A 147 16.96 14.13 1.86
N GLN A 148 15.91 14.85 1.49
CA GLN A 148 15.00 15.49 2.46
C GLN A 148 14.03 14.48 3.08
N GLU A 149 13.86 13.30 2.47
CA GLU A 149 12.95 12.26 2.92
C GLU A 149 13.62 11.30 3.92
N GLY A 150 14.95 11.25 4.01
CA GLY A 150 15.65 10.56 5.10
C GLY A 150 16.76 9.61 4.68
N LEU A 151 17.04 8.63 5.53
CA LEU A 151 18.13 7.68 5.34
C LEU A 151 17.81 6.72 4.18
N ARG A 152 18.67 6.76 3.17
CA ARG A 152 18.59 5.89 1.99
C ARG A 152 19.57 4.72 2.10
N ILE A 153 19.03 3.50 2.03
CA ILE A 153 19.73 2.23 2.23
C ILE A 153 19.64 1.41 0.92
N PRO A 154 20.74 1.31 0.15
CA PRO A 154 20.75 0.74 -1.22
C PRO A 154 20.75 -0.80 -1.27
N GLY A 155 20.37 -1.46 -0.19
CA GLY A 155 20.79 -2.84 0.11
C GLY A 155 22.11 -2.82 0.85
N VAL A 156 22.20 -3.39 2.04
CA VAL A 156 23.47 -3.66 2.73
C VAL A 156 23.25 -4.89 3.59
N ARG A 157 24.30 -5.71 3.76
CA ARG A 157 24.21 -6.91 4.60
C ARG A 157 24.07 -6.49 6.06
N ILE A 158 23.01 -6.94 6.73
CA ILE A 158 22.72 -6.66 8.15
C ILE A 158 22.88 -7.88 9.04
N VAL A 159 22.91 -9.09 8.46
CA VAL A 159 23.26 -10.33 9.17
C VAL A 159 24.33 -11.05 8.39
N ALA A 160 25.37 -11.50 9.10
CA ALA A 160 26.41 -12.39 8.59
C ALA A 160 26.65 -13.51 9.60
N ASP A 161 26.78 -14.76 9.14
CA ASP A 161 26.98 -15.93 10.01
C ASP A 161 25.93 -16.07 11.14
N GLY A 162 24.69 -15.59 10.90
CA GLY A 162 23.62 -15.58 11.91
C GLY A 162 23.73 -14.49 12.98
N GLU A 163 24.73 -13.60 12.91
CA GLU A 163 24.91 -12.48 13.82
C GLU A 163 24.54 -11.15 13.14
N THR A 164 23.85 -10.27 13.88
CA THR A 164 23.50 -8.93 13.38
C THR A 164 24.74 -8.03 13.36
N ASP A 165 24.93 -7.28 12.28
CA ASP A 165 25.94 -6.23 12.18
C ASP A 165 25.53 -5.04 13.06
N GLU A 166 26.05 -5.03 14.29
CA GLU A 166 25.73 -3.99 15.27
C GLU A 166 26.29 -2.61 14.87
N ASP A 167 27.40 -2.53 14.12
CA ASP A 167 27.96 -1.24 13.67
C ASP A 167 27.03 -0.60 12.63
N LEU A 168 26.55 -1.39 11.66
CA LEU A 168 25.56 -0.93 10.69
C LEU A 168 24.23 -0.55 11.38
N LEU A 169 23.78 -1.37 12.33
CA LEU A 169 22.56 -1.09 13.07
C LEU A 169 22.69 0.21 13.87
N GLU A 170 23.80 0.43 14.58
CA GLU A 170 24.07 1.69 15.28
C GLU A 170 24.11 2.88 14.32
N PHE A 171 24.68 2.72 13.12
CA PHE A 171 24.65 3.76 12.09
C PHE A 171 23.23 4.12 11.66
N VAL A 172 22.38 3.12 11.38
CA VAL A 172 20.97 3.36 11.02
C VAL A 172 20.24 4.05 12.17
N LEU A 173 20.37 3.51 13.39
CA LEU A 173 19.68 4.02 14.58
C LEU A 173 20.12 5.43 14.98
N ALA A 174 21.35 5.84 14.68
CA ALA A 174 21.81 7.20 14.91
C ALA A 174 21.15 8.24 14.00
N ASN A 175 20.53 7.80 12.90
CA ASN A 175 19.94 8.67 11.88
C ASN A 175 18.40 8.69 11.92
N VAL A 176 17.75 8.16 12.97
CA VAL A 176 16.28 8.12 13.08
C VAL A 176 15.81 8.71 14.41
N ARG A 177 14.58 9.25 14.45
CA ARG A 177 14.04 9.92 15.66
C ARG A 177 13.69 8.97 16.81
N ASN A 178 13.26 7.75 16.49
CA ASN A 178 12.76 6.77 17.47
C ASN A 178 13.62 5.48 17.48
N PRO A 179 14.91 5.54 17.86
CA PRO A 179 15.84 4.42 17.65
C PRO A 179 15.49 3.15 18.43
N GLN A 180 14.89 3.26 19.61
CA GLN A 180 14.49 2.08 20.39
C GLN A 180 13.37 1.30 19.69
N GLU A 181 12.37 2.01 19.19
CA GLU A 181 11.28 1.46 18.39
C GLU A 181 11.83 0.83 17.10
N ARG A 182 12.67 1.56 16.35
CA ARG A 182 13.26 1.07 15.09
C ARG A 182 14.11 -0.19 15.29
N ARG A 183 14.86 -0.27 16.40
CA ARG A 183 15.62 -1.48 16.75
C ARG A 183 14.70 -2.67 17.02
N ALA A 184 13.58 -2.45 17.71
CA ALA A 184 12.61 -3.51 17.99
C ALA A 184 11.90 -3.97 16.71
N ASP A 185 11.49 -3.05 15.86
CA ASP A 185 10.84 -3.35 14.57
C ASP A 185 11.78 -4.14 13.64
N LEU A 186 13.06 -3.76 13.52
CA LEU A 186 14.04 -4.52 12.74
C LEU A 186 14.28 -5.93 13.29
N ARG A 187 14.30 -6.08 14.63
CA ARG A 187 14.38 -7.41 15.25
C ARG A 187 13.13 -8.24 14.94
N ALA A 188 11.95 -7.64 14.93
CA ALA A 188 10.71 -8.33 14.59
C ALA A 188 10.72 -8.78 13.11
N GLN A 189 11.22 -7.95 12.19
CA GLN A 189 11.42 -8.31 10.78
C GLN A 189 12.38 -9.50 10.62
N LEU A 190 13.52 -9.48 11.30
CA LEU A 190 14.48 -10.59 11.28
C LEU A 190 13.88 -11.88 11.88
N ALA A 191 13.16 -11.78 12.99
CA ALA A 191 12.51 -12.93 13.62
C ALA A 191 11.41 -13.54 12.74
N ALA A 192 10.64 -12.72 12.02
CA ALA A 192 9.67 -13.18 11.04
C ALA A 192 10.35 -13.95 9.89
N ASN A 193 11.46 -13.43 9.37
CA ASN A 193 12.24 -14.11 8.33
C ASN A 193 12.87 -15.42 8.84
N GLU A 194 13.41 -15.45 10.06
CA GLU A 194 13.93 -16.68 10.68
C GLU A 194 12.82 -17.74 10.80
N ARG A 195 11.60 -17.31 11.17
CA ARG A 195 10.46 -18.20 11.29
C ARG A 195 10.13 -18.89 9.96
N ALA A 196 10.19 -18.16 8.86
CA ALA A 196 10.04 -18.72 7.52
C ALA A 196 11.07 -19.83 7.25
N GLY A 197 12.35 -19.56 7.55
CA GLY A 197 13.44 -20.53 7.39
C GLY A 197 13.18 -21.84 8.15
N GLN A 198 12.69 -21.75 9.39
CA GLN A 198 12.34 -22.92 10.21
C GLN A 198 11.19 -23.73 9.59
N ARG A 199 10.17 -23.07 9.02
CA ARG A 199 9.04 -23.76 8.39
C ARG A 199 9.41 -24.41 7.06
N ILE A 200 10.20 -23.71 6.25
CA ILE A 200 10.70 -24.23 4.98
C ILE A 200 11.65 -25.41 5.21
N ALA A 201 12.46 -25.41 6.27
CA ALA A 201 13.27 -26.56 6.65
C ALA A 201 12.42 -27.83 6.86
N GLY A 202 11.26 -27.69 7.53
CA GLY A 202 10.32 -28.81 7.71
C GLY A 202 9.73 -29.33 6.39
N LEU A 203 9.42 -28.44 5.44
CA LEU A 203 8.99 -28.86 4.10
C LEU A 203 10.13 -29.51 3.31
N LEU A 204 11.36 -29.03 3.47
CA LEU A 204 12.53 -29.62 2.84
C LEU A 204 12.78 -31.06 3.33
N ASP A 205 12.60 -31.31 4.63
CA ASP A 205 12.71 -32.66 5.22
C ASP A 205 11.65 -33.63 4.66
N GLU A 206 10.45 -33.13 4.33
CA GLU A 206 9.34 -33.94 3.83
C GLU A 206 9.44 -34.22 2.32
N TYR A 207 9.75 -33.20 1.51
CA TYR A 207 9.69 -33.28 0.04
C TYR A 207 11.07 -33.39 -0.62
N GLY A 208 12.15 -33.15 0.12
CA GLY A 208 13.49 -32.99 -0.44
C GLY A 208 13.63 -31.73 -1.29
N ARG A 209 14.86 -31.40 -1.68
CA ARG A 209 15.18 -30.15 -2.40
C ARG A 209 14.50 -30.07 -3.77
N ASP A 210 14.64 -31.12 -4.57
CA ASP A 210 14.09 -31.12 -5.93
C ASP A 210 12.55 -31.15 -5.91
N GLY A 211 11.96 -31.87 -4.94
CA GLY A 211 10.51 -31.88 -4.76
C GLY A 211 9.97 -30.51 -4.34
N LEU A 212 10.60 -29.85 -3.36
CA LEU A 212 10.16 -28.53 -2.92
C LEU A 212 10.36 -27.45 -4.00
N ALA A 213 11.49 -27.48 -4.72
CA ALA A 213 11.72 -26.57 -5.85
C ALA A 213 10.69 -26.77 -6.97
N GLY A 214 10.40 -28.03 -7.33
CA GLY A 214 9.35 -28.33 -8.30
C GLY A 214 7.95 -27.92 -7.82
N ALA A 215 7.70 -27.93 -6.50
CA ALA A 215 6.44 -27.43 -5.95
C ALA A 215 6.31 -25.91 -6.06
N PHE A 216 7.42 -25.16 -5.91
CA PHE A 216 7.43 -23.71 -6.17
C PHE A 216 7.07 -23.43 -7.63
N ASP A 217 7.67 -24.16 -8.59
CA ASP A 217 7.33 -24.04 -10.00
C ASP A 217 5.84 -24.30 -10.24
N ALA A 218 5.31 -25.41 -9.71
CA ALA A 218 3.92 -25.79 -9.91
C ALA A 218 2.91 -24.80 -9.30
N VAL A 219 3.21 -24.18 -8.15
CA VAL A 219 2.35 -23.17 -7.53
C VAL A 219 2.34 -21.87 -8.33
N ILE A 220 3.49 -21.48 -8.88
CA ILE A 220 3.60 -20.31 -9.77
C ILE A 220 2.85 -20.56 -11.08
N ASP A 221 3.06 -21.72 -11.71
CA ASP A 221 2.41 -22.06 -12.98
C ASP A 221 0.89 -22.16 -12.83
N TYR A 222 0.39 -22.74 -11.73
CA TYR A 222 -1.04 -22.80 -11.46
C TYR A 222 -1.69 -21.42 -11.32
N ALA A 223 -1.01 -20.48 -10.66
CA ALA A 223 -1.49 -19.11 -10.54
C ALA A 223 -1.50 -18.40 -11.91
N ARG A 224 -0.47 -18.63 -12.75
CA ARG A 224 -0.43 -18.15 -14.14
C ARG A 224 -1.62 -18.66 -14.95
N GLU A 225 -1.88 -19.96 -14.93
CA GLU A 225 -2.98 -20.56 -15.68
C GLU A 225 -4.35 -19.98 -15.28
N ARG A 226 -4.58 -19.74 -13.98
CA ARG A 226 -5.82 -19.09 -13.51
C ARG A 226 -5.92 -17.65 -14.01
N ILE A 227 -4.89 -16.83 -13.80
CA ILE A 227 -4.99 -15.41 -14.19
C ILE A 227 -5.12 -15.25 -15.71
N GLU A 228 -4.42 -16.07 -16.50
CA GLU A 228 -4.52 -16.06 -17.97
C GLU A 228 -5.93 -16.44 -18.44
N THR A 229 -6.59 -17.37 -17.73
CA THR A 229 -7.99 -17.74 -18.02
C THR A 229 -8.93 -16.57 -17.78
N GLU A 230 -8.74 -15.82 -16.68
CA GLU A 230 -9.56 -14.66 -16.36
C GLU A 230 -9.28 -13.48 -17.31
N ILE A 231 -8.01 -13.22 -17.65
CA ILE A 231 -7.63 -12.20 -18.64
C ILE A 231 -8.28 -12.49 -19.99
N ALA A 232 -8.30 -13.75 -20.44
CA ALA A 232 -8.93 -14.15 -21.69
C ALA A 232 -10.46 -13.96 -21.74
N ALA A 233 -11.10 -13.73 -20.59
CA ALA A 233 -12.51 -13.37 -20.53
C ALA A 233 -12.75 -11.86 -20.72
N ILE A 234 -11.71 -11.03 -20.54
CA ILE A 234 -11.76 -9.60 -20.81
C ILE A 234 -11.76 -9.39 -22.33
N PRO A 235 -12.62 -8.52 -22.89
CA PRO A 235 -12.60 -8.25 -24.31
C PRO A 235 -11.25 -7.71 -24.79
N ASP A 236 -10.67 -8.35 -25.82
CA ASP A 236 -9.47 -7.83 -26.50
C ASP A 236 -9.72 -6.41 -27.00
N GLY A 237 -8.76 -5.53 -26.77
CA GLY A 237 -8.91 -4.12 -27.13
C GLY A 237 -7.85 -3.22 -26.51
N THR A 238 -8.00 -1.93 -26.79
CA THR A 238 -7.17 -0.86 -26.24
C THR A 238 -8.08 0.17 -25.60
N TYR A 239 -7.89 0.40 -24.32
CA TYR A 239 -8.73 1.24 -23.46
C TYR A 239 -7.88 2.33 -22.82
N GLY A 240 -8.39 3.57 -22.79
CA GLY A 240 -7.60 4.72 -22.36
C GLY A 240 -8.30 5.53 -21.28
N ALA A 241 -7.53 6.03 -20.32
CA ALA A 241 -8.04 6.93 -19.29
C ALA A 241 -7.02 8.00 -18.91
N THR A 242 -7.51 9.08 -18.32
CA THR A 242 -6.67 10.17 -17.82
C THR A 242 -7.32 10.77 -16.58
N ASP A 243 -6.51 11.05 -15.58
CA ASP A 243 -6.88 11.79 -14.38
C ASP A 243 -5.67 12.66 -13.94
N VAL A 244 -5.83 13.45 -12.88
CA VAL A 244 -4.82 14.42 -12.43
C VAL A 244 -4.54 14.31 -10.94
N LEU A 245 -3.30 14.56 -10.56
CA LEU A 245 -2.95 14.90 -9.18
C LEU A 245 -3.07 16.40 -8.94
N GLU A 246 -3.45 16.76 -7.72
CA GLU A 246 -3.63 18.15 -7.31
C GLU A 246 -2.33 18.74 -6.76
N GLY A 247 -1.41 19.12 -7.64
CA GLY A 247 -0.12 19.71 -7.25
C GLY A 247 0.87 18.71 -6.65
N ASP A 248 2.14 19.11 -6.57
CA ASP A 248 3.26 18.30 -6.06
C ASP A 248 3.74 18.75 -4.65
N GLY A 249 3.05 19.72 -4.05
CA GLY A 249 3.44 20.33 -2.77
C GLY A 249 4.44 21.48 -2.92
N VAL A 250 4.98 21.72 -4.11
CA VAL A 250 5.76 22.90 -4.47
C VAL A 250 4.93 23.86 -5.33
N THR A 251 4.09 23.30 -6.19
CA THR A 251 3.15 23.98 -7.08
C THR A 251 1.75 23.39 -6.94
N ASP A 252 0.74 24.19 -7.27
CA ASP A 252 -0.68 23.79 -7.27
C ASP A 252 -1.17 23.37 -8.67
N GLU A 253 -0.26 23.23 -9.65
CA GLU A 253 -0.61 22.84 -11.01
C GLU A 253 -1.13 21.40 -11.05
N ASP A 254 -2.10 21.13 -11.92
CA ASP A 254 -2.62 19.78 -12.09
C ASP A 254 -1.63 18.93 -12.89
N ILE A 255 -1.30 17.75 -12.38
CA ILE A 255 -0.28 16.87 -12.96
C ILE A 255 -0.99 15.68 -13.60
N PRO A 256 -1.01 15.57 -14.94
CA PRO A 256 -1.73 14.51 -15.64
C PRO A 256 -1.06 13.14 -15.50
N ILE A 257 -1.88 12.12 -15.29
CA ILE A 257 -1.53 10.70 -15.40
C ILE A 257 -2.41 10.11 -16.50
N VAL A 258 -1.75 9.53 -17.51
CA VAL A 258 -2.39 8.96 -18.70
C VAL A 258 -2.07 7.49 -18.74
N THR A 259 -3.06 6.65 -19.01
CA THR A 259 -2.86 5.21 -19.16
C THR A 259 -3.56 4.69 -20.40
N THR A 260 -2.90 3.75 -21.06
CA THR A 260 -3.45 2.92 -22.14
C THR A 260 -3.30 1.46 -21.75
N VAL A 261 -4.43 0.77 -21.57
CA VAL A 261 -4.49 -0.66 -21.27
C VAL A 261 -4.79 -1.41 -22.56
N THR A 262 -3.92 -2.35 -22.94
CA THR A 262 -4.13 -3.25 -24.08
C THR A 262 -4.31 -4.68 -23.57
N VAL A 263 -5.42 -5.31 -23.95
CA VAL A 263 -5.70 -6.73 -23.71
C VAL A 263 -5.57 -7.47 -25.03
N ASP A 264 -4.71 -8.50 -25.07
CA ASP A 264 -4.49 -9.36 -26.24
C ASP A 264 -4.41 -10.83 -25.80
N GLY A 265 -5.54 -11.53 -25.91
CA GLY A 265 -5.64 -12.93 -25.50
C GLY A 265 -5.49 -13.08 -24.00
N THR A 266 -4.35 -13.61 -23.56
CA THR A 266 -4.07 -13.89 -22.13
C THR A 266 -3.11 -12.88 -21.50
N ALA A 267 -2.74 -11.81 -22.22
CA ALA A 267 -1.78 -10.81 -21.78
C ALA A 267 -2.42 -9.42 -21.63
N VAL A 268 -1.91 -8.66 -20.67
CA VAL A 268 -2.27 -7.26 -20.44
C VAL A 268 -1.01 -6.41 -20.52
N THR A 269 -1.04 -5.34 -21.31
CA THR A 269 0.00 -4.30 -21.32
C THR A 269 -0.60 -2.99 -20.85
N VAL A 270 0.02 -2.36 -19.85
CA VAL A 270 -0.36 -1.05 -19.32
C VAL A 270 0.76 -0.06 -19.59
N ASP A 271 0.50 0.87 -20.50
CA ASP A 271 1.44 1.90 -20.94
C ASP A 271 1.03 3.27 -20.38
N PHE A 272 1.97 3.93 -19.69
CA PHE A 272 1.77 5.26 -19.11
C PHE A 272 2.35 6.40 -19.97
N GLU A 273 2.64 6.17 -21.26
CA GLU A 273 3.01 7.21 -22.21
C GLU A 273 1.98 8.37 -22.20
N GLY A 274 2.48 9.61 -22.12
CA GLY A 274 1.67 10.82 -22.00
C GLY A 274 1.43 11.29 -20.56
N THR A 275 1.80 10.48 -19.56
CA THR A 275 1.92 10.95 -18.16
C THR A 275 2.97 12.06 -18.06
N ALA A 276 2.75 12.99 -17.12
CA ALA A 276 3.65 14.11 -16.89
C ALA A 276 5.11 13.70 -16.70
N ASP A 277 6.02 14.60 -17.07
CA ASP A 277 7.43 14.52 -16.68
C ASP A 277 7.56 14.48 -15.15
N GLN A 278 8.69 13.96 -14.66
CA GLN A 278 9.06 14.02 -13.25
C GLN A 278 8.90 15.46 -12.72
N VAL A 279 8.21 15.59 -11.59
CA VAL A 279 7.89 16.88 -10.97
C VAL A 279 8.91 17.27 -9.90
N THR A 280 8.86 18.55 -9.50
CA THR A 280 9.83 19.09 -8.53
C THR A 280 9.53 18.60 -7.12
N GLY A 281 8.25 18.52 -6.75
CA GLY A 281 7.82 18.02 -5.44
C GLY A 281 7.87 16.50 -5.33
N ASN A 282 7.25 15.97 -4.26
CA ASN A 282 7.49 14.60 -3.82
C ASN A 282 6.43 13.59 -4.27
N THR A 283 5.61 13.92 -5.26
CA THR A 283 4.59 13.02 -5.80
C THR A 283 5.14 12.07 -6.87
N ASN A 284 6.44 12.11 -7.19
CA ASN A 284 7.02 11.14 -8.12
C ASN A 284 6.93 9.72 -7.55
N ALA A 285 6.62 8.72 -8.37
CA ALA A 285 6.47 7.34 -7.95
C ALA A 285 7.41 6.46 -8.80
N PRO A 286 8.29 5.63 -8.18
CA PRO A 286 9.04 4.63 -8.93
C PRO A 286 8.14 3.71 -9.75
N LEU A 287 8.64 3.15 -10.85
CA LEU A 287 7.88 2.24 -11.71
C LEU A 287 7.31 1.03 -10.94
N SER A 288 8.01 0.56 -9.90
CA SER A 288 7.54 -0.51 -9.01
C SER A 288 6.23 -0.17 -8.28
N VAL A 289 5.97 1.11 -7.98
CA VAL A 289 4.71 1.59 -7.40
C VAL A 289 3.59 1.55 -8.43
N ALA A 290 3.84 2.01 -9.66
CA ALA A 290 2.87 1.96 -10.74
C ALA A 290 2.53 0.51 -11.14
N ALA A 291 3.53 -0.38 -11.15
CA ALA A 291 3.34 -1.81 -11.36
C ALA A 291 2.49 -2.43 -10.24
N SER A 292 2.75 -2.09 -8.97
CA SER A 292 1.95 -2.57 -7.84
C SER A 292 0.47 -2.17 -7.95
N ALA A 293 0.20 -0.92 -8.31
CA ALA A 293 -1.16 -0.43 -8.54
C ALA A 293 -1.83 -1.16 -9.72
N THR A 294 -1.10 -1.41 -10.80
CA THR A 294 -1.62 -2.15 -11.95
C THR A 294 -1.95 -3.60 -11.60
N TYR A 295 -1.05 -4.31 -10.90
CA TYR A 295 -1.27 -5.68 -10.45
C TYR A 295 -2.47 -5.79 -9.51
N PHE A 296 -2.64 -4.82 -8.61
CA PHE A 296 -3.82 -4.73 -7.76
C PHE A 296 -5.09 -4.62 -8.60
N VAL A 297 -5.13 -3.70 -9.58
CA VAL A 297 -6.33 -3.51 -10.42
C VAL A 297 -6.65 -4.76 -11.23
N VAL A 298 -5.67 -5.34 -11.91
CA VAL A 298 -5.91 -6.56 -12.72
C VAL A 298 -6.48 -7.67 -11.86
N ARG A 299 -5.93 -7.90 -10.65
CA ARG A 299 -6.48 -8.88 -9.71
C ARG A 299 -7.89 -8.54 -9.24
N ALA A 300 -8.16 -7.27 -8.95
CA ALA A 300 -9.48 -6.83 -8.48
C ALA A 300 -10.58 -7.01 -9.52
N VAL A 301 -10.27 -6.84 -10.82
CA VAL A 301 -11.24 -6.99 -11.92
C VAL A 301 -11.29 -8.41 -12.51
N THR A 302 -10.39 -9.29 -12.11
CA THR A 302 -10.36 -10.71 -12.51
C THR A 302 -10.78 -11.60 -11.35
N ASP A 303 -9.83 -12.31 -10.73
CA ASP A 303 -10.09 -13.22 -9.62
C ASP A 303 -9.17 -12.86 -8.43
N PRO A 304 -9.71 -12.18 -7.40
CA PRO A 304 -8.96 -11.81 -6.21
C PRO A 304 -8.64 -13.02 -5.30
N GLU A 305 -9.26 -14.19 -5.51
CA GLU A 305 -8.98 -15.42 -4.74
C GLU A 305 -7.75 -16.18 -5.27
N ILE A 306 -7.16 -15.76 -6.39
CA ILE A 306 -5.86 -16.28 -6.82
C ILE A 306 -4.81 -15.79 -5.83
N GLN A 307 -4.07 -16.73 -5.25
CA GLN A 307 -2.98 -16.43 -4.35
C GLN A 307 -1.94 -15.55 -5.09
N PRO A 308 -1.58 -14.38 -4.54
CA PRO A 308 -0.62 -13.49 -5.16
C PRO A 308 0.78 -14.13 -5.18
N ASN A 309 1.26 -14.46 -6.37
CA ASN A 309 2.61 -14.92 -6.61
C ASN A 309 3.08 -14.47 -8.00
N HIS A 310 4.32 -14.81 -8.37
CA HIS A 310 4.93 -14.37 -9.63
C HIS A 310 4.10 -14.72 -10.88
N GLY A 311 3.40 -15.86 -10.87
CA GLY A 311 2.58 -16.30 -12.01
C GLY A 311 1.39 -15.38 -12.28
N CYS A 312 0.85 -14.72 -11.25
CA CYS A 312 -0.22 -13.73 -11.43
C CYS A 312 0.24 -12.49 -12.21
N TYR A 313 1.52 -12.15 -12.12
CA TYR A 313 2.08 -10.90 -12.65
C TYR A 313 2.82 -11.09 -13.97
N ASP A 314 3.29 -12.30 -14.24
CA ASP A 314 4.00 -12.67 -15.47
C ASP A 314 3.27 -12.29 -16.79
N PRO A 315 1.93 -12.39 -16.90
CA PRO A 315 1.23 -11.95 -18.12
C PRO A 315 0.90 -10.45 -18.17
N ILE A 316 1.41 -9.65 -17.22
CA ILE A 316 1.09 -8.23 -17.08
C ILE A 316 2.37 -7.40 -17.28
N ASP A 317 2.46 -6.71 -18.41
CA ASP A 317 3.54 -5.78 -18.69
C ASP A 317 3.14 -4.35 -18.29
N VAL A 318 4.04 -3.64 -17.61
CA VAL A 318 3.83 -2.25 -17.17
C VAL A 318 5.01 -1.40 -17.61
N ASP A 319 4.73 -0.33 -18.36
CA ASP A 319 5.76 0.59 -18.88
C ASP A 319 5.43 2.06 -18.58
N ALA A 320 6.47 2.83 -18.28
CA ALA A 320 6.39 4.28 -18.19
C ALA A 320 7.72 4.91 -18.65
N PRO A 321 7.69 6.05 -19.38
CA PRO A 321 8.92 6.70 -19.86
C PRO A 321 9.88 7.06 -18.72
N GLU A 322 11.16 6.72 -18.85
CA GLU A 322 12.20 7.15 -17.89
C GLU A 322 12.23 8.68 -17.77
N GLY A 323 12.27 9.18 -16.54
CA GLY A 323 12.17 10.62 -16.23
C GLY A 323 10.74 11.16 -16.20
N SER A 324 9.72 10.31 -16.31
CA SER A 324 8.33 10.68 -16.03
C SER A 324 8.01 10.64 -14.54
N LEU A 325 6.81 11.12 -14.18
CA LEU A 325 6.26 11.04 -12.83
C LEU A 325 6.25 9.60 -12.29
N LEU A 326 6.01 8.60 -13.14
CA LEU A 326 5.88 7.17 -12.77
C LEU A 326 7.15 6.36 -13.02
N ASN A 327 8.23 7.00 -13.47
CA ASN A 327 9.55 6.38 -13.59
C ASN A 327 10.65 7.45 -13.39
N PRO A 328 10.69 8.09 -12.20
CA PRO A 328 11.58 9.20 -11.93
C PRO A 328 13.04 8.74 -11.82
N THR A 329 13.96 9.67 -12.03
CA THR A 329 15.39 9.45 -11.86
C THR A 329 15.91 10.15 -10.60
N PRO A 330 16.96 9.63 -9.94
CA PRO A 330 17.57 10.33 -8.81
C PRO A 330 18.03 11.76 -9.21
N PRO A 331 17.87 12.76 -8.33
CA PRO A 331 17.55 12.64 -6.91
C PRO A 331 16.07 12.94 -6.56
N ALA A 332 15.10 12.61 -7.43
CA ALA A 332 13.68 12.91 -7.19
C ALA A 332 13.21 12.51 -5.78
N ALA A 333 12.43 13.37 -5.13
CA ALA A 333 11.64 13.02 -3.95
C ALA A 333 10.43 12.16 -4.38
N VAL A 334 10.10 11.11 -3.62
CA VAL A 334 9.12 10.09 -4.02
C VAL A 334 8.08 9.70 -2.97
N VAL A 335 8.20 10.21 -1.74
CA VAL A 335 7.41 9.70 -0.61
C VAL A 335 5.90 9.94 -0.77
N GLY A 336 5.51 11.03 -1.44
CA GLY A 336 4.12 11.30 -1.83
C GLY A 336 3.64 10.42 -2.99
N GLY A 337 4.56 9.92 -3.81
CA GLY A 337 4.25 9.02 -4.91
C GLY A 337 3.72 7.67 -4.46
N ASN A 338 4.29 7.12 -3.39
CA ASN A 338 3.86 5.85 -2.83
C ASN A 338 2.42 5.90 -2.29
N VAL A 339 1.96 7.07 -1.81
CA VAL A 339 0.66 7.20 -1.13
C VAL A 339 -0.42 7.84 -2.00
N GLU A 340 -0.14 8.96 -2.67
CA GLU A 340 -1.16 9.69 -3.43
C GLU A 340 -1.13 9.36 -4.93
N THR A 341 0.06 9.27 -5.52
CA THR A 341 0.20 8.95 -6.95
C THR A 341 -0.20 7.52 -7.24
N SER A 342 0.13 6.57 -6.35
CA SER A 342 -0.32 5.18 -6.44
C SER A 342 -1.85 5.07 -6.48
N GLN A 343 -2.58 5.84 -5.66
CA GLN A 343 -4.05 5.88 -5.70
C GLN A 343 -4.55 6.40 -7.04
N ARG A 344 -3.91 7.45 -7.57
CA ARG A 344 -4.30 8.01 -8.86
C ARG A 344 -4.03 7.05 -10.03
N VAL A 345 -2.93 6.30 -9.97
CA VAL A 345 -2.63 5.22 -10.93
C VAL A 345 -3.74 4.17 -10.87
N THR A 346 -4.14 3.73 -9.68
CA THR A 346 -5.25 2.79 -9.50
C THR A 346 -6.55 3.32 -10.11
N ASP A 347 -6.89 4.59 -9.86
CA ASP A 347 -8.09 5.22 -10.41
C ASP A 347 -8.09 5.25 -11.95
N VAL A 348 -6.97 5.61 -12.58
CA VAL A 348 -6.91 5.65 -14.06
C VAL A 348 -6.90 4.27 -14.68
N VAL A 349 -6.24 3.29 -14.09
CA VAL A 349 -6.22 1.91 -14.61
C VAL A 349 -7.62 1.28 -14.47
N LEU A 350 -8.30 1.48 -13.33
CA LEU A 350 -9.71 1.08 -13.18
C LEU A 350 -10.60 1.77 -14.21
N ALA A 351 -10.43 3.08 -14.42
CA ALA A 351 -11.21 3.82 -15.41
C ALA A 351 -10.99 3.29 -16.83
N ALA A 352 -9.77 2.91 -17.20
CA ALA A 352 -9.51 2.26 -18.49
C ALA A 352 -10.22 0.89 -18.59
N PHE A 353 -10.14 0.05 -17.56
CA PHE A 353 -10.87 -1.22 -17.54
C PHE A 353 -12.40 -1.06 -17.53
N SER A 354 -12.94 0.06 -17.03
CA SER A 354 -14.39 0.29 -17.01
C SER A 354 -15.03 0.33 -18.39
N GLU A 355 -14.27 0.63 -19.45
CA GLU A 355 -14.75 0.53 -20.83
C GLU A 355 -14.94 -0.93 -21.26
N ALA A 356 -14.03 -1.82 -20.84
CA ALA A 356 -14.06 -3.25 -21.14
C ALA A 356 -15.03 -4.03 -20.24
N LEU A 357 -15.13 -3.61 -18.97
CA LEU A 357 -15.83 -4.30 -17.88
C LEU A 357 -16.78 -3.34 -17.13
N PRO A 358 -17.77 -2.73 -17.81
CA PRO A 358 -18.64 -1.71 -17.22
C PRO A 358 -19.52 -2.24 -16.08
N ASP A 359 -19.80 -3.55 -16.07
CA ASP A 359 -20.61 -4.21 -15.04
C ASP A 359 -19.75 -4.87 -13.94
N THR A 360 -18.45 -4.56 -13.88
CA THR A 360 -17.51 -5.08 -12.87
C THR A 360 -16.83 -3.94 -12.11
N VAL A 361 -16.35 -2.92 -12.82
CA VAL A 361 -15.59 -1.82 -12.22
C VAL A 361 -16.52 -0.89 -11.42
N PRO A 362 -16.23 -0.61 -10.13
CA PRO A 362 -17.02 0.31 -9.32
C PRO A 362 -16.83 1.78 -9.75
N ALA A 363 -17.65 2.68 -9.21
CA ALA A 363 -17.36 4.12 -9.23
C ALA A 363 -16.05 4.44 -8.51
N GLN A 364 -15.54 5.67 -8.63
CA GLN A 364 -14.32 6.06 -7.92
C GLN A 364 -14.55 6.07 -6.40
N GLY A 365 -13.63 5.45 -5.65
CA GLY A 365 -13.54 5.60 -4.21
C GLY A 365 -12.85 6.92 -3.81
N GLN A 366 -12.52 7.08 -2.54
CA GLN A 366 -11.94 8.32 -2.02
C GLN A 366 -10.65 8.79 -2.72
N GLY A 367 -9.92 7.92 -3.44
CA GLY A 367 -8.79 8.30 -4.30
C GLY A 367 -7.62 9.01 -3.61
N THR A 368 -7.45 8.77 -2.30
CA THR A 368 -6.39 9.33 -1.46
C THR A 368 -6.18 8.44 -0.24
N MET A 369 -4.97 8.41 0.31
CA MET A 369 -4.71 7.76 1.61
C MET A 369 -4.96 8.70 2.79
N ASN A 370 -5.20 9.99 2.53
CA ASN A 370 -5.30 11.05 3.54
C ASN A 370 -4.13 11.01 4.55
N ASN A 371 -2.92 10.98 4.02
CA ASN A 371 -1.72 10.79 4.82
C ASN A 371 -1.55 11.92 5.84
N THR A 372 -1.49 11.55 7.11
CA THR A 372 -1.42 12.48 8.25
C THR A 372 -0.23 12.11 9.12
N VAL A 373 0.70 13.05 9.23
CA VAL A 373 1.87 12.93 10.09
C VAL A 373 1.85 14.04 11.12
N ILE A 374 2.08 13.69 12.38
CA ILE A 374 2.28 14.65 13.47
C ILE A 374 3.50 14.21 14.25
N GLY A 375 4.47 15.08 14.48
CA GLY A 375 5.62 14.69 15.28
C GLY A 375 6.34 15.85 15.93
N SER A 376 7.09 15.52 16.98
CA SER A 376 7.88 16.49 17.75
C SER A 376 8.99 17.06 16.89
N GLN A 377 9.14 18.39 16.92
CA GLN A 377 10.20 19.04 16.17
C GLN A 377 11.57 18.89 16.82
N ARG A 378 11.61 18.77 18.16
CA ARG A 378 12.80 18.55 18.97
C ARG A 378 12.48 17.54 20.05
N ASP A 379 13.45 16.69 20.38
CA ASP A 379 13.43 15.92 21.61
C ASP A 379 13.62 16.90 22.78
N ASP A 380 12.54 17.18 23.51
CA ASP A 380 12.55 18.10 24.66
C ASP A 380 13.10 17.46 25.95
N GLY A 381 13.49 16.18 25.88
CA GLY A 381 14.16 15.46 26.96
C GLY A 381 13.27 15.02 28.12
N GLU A 382 12.04 15.54 28.24
CA GLU A 382 11.08 15.08 29.26
C GLU A 382 9.98 14.16 28.69
N ALA A 383 9.57 14.34 27.43
CA ALA A 383 8.58 13.48 26.76
C ALA A 383 9.20 12.48 25.78
N GLY A 384 10.45 12.70 25.35
CA GLY A 384 11.04 11.98 24.22
C GLY A 384 10.40 12.43 22.89
N GLY A 385 11.15 12.37 21.80
CA GLY A 385 10.59 12.66 20.48
C GLY A 385 9.50 11.65 20.08
N PHE A 386 8.42 12.10 19.42
CA PHE A 386 7.37 11.24 18.89
C PHE A 386 7.15 11.48 17.39
N THR A 387 6.69 10.44 16.71
CA THR A 387 6.25 10.51 15.32
C THR A 387 5.00 9.66 15.17
N TYR A 388 3.88 10.33 14.92
CA TYR A 388 2.60 9.73 14.57
C TYR A 388 2.44 9.72 13.06
N TYR A 389 2.03 8.57 12.52
CA TYR A 389 1.73 8.36 11.11
C TYR A 389 0.39 7.62 10.99
N GLU A 390 -0.53 8.17 10.21
CA GLU A 390 -1.82 7.54 9.91
C GLU A 390 -2.23 7.79 8.45
N THR A 391 -2.79 6.77 7.81
CA THR A 391 -3.64 6.92 6.62
C THR A 391 -5.08 6.79 7.07
N VAL A 392 -5.93 7.75 6.69
CA VAL A 392 -7.33 7.80 7.13
C VAL A 392 -8.22 7.30 6.00
N GLY A 393 -9.07 6.32 6.29
CA GLY A 393 -10.04 5.77 5.34
C GLY A 393 -11.10 6.80 4.92
N GLY A 394 -11.94 6.44 3.95
CA GLY A 394 -12.99 7.30 3.43
C GLY A 394 -14.08 6.51 2.74
N GLY A 395 -14.76 7.14 1.79
CA GLY A 395 -15.84 6.46 1.06
C GLY A 395 -15.31 5.57 -0.05
N ASP A 396 -15.78 4.33 -0.09
CA ASP A 396 -15.58 3.44 -1.23
C ASP A 396 -16.57 3.72 -2.36
N GLY A 397 -16.18 3.42 -3.59
CA GLY A 397 -17.02 3.62 -4.77
C GLY A 397 -18.17 2.64 -4.81
N ALA A 398 -19.36 3.09 -5.21
CA ALA A 398 -20.49 2.19 -5.38
C ALA A 398 -20.27 1.22 -6.55
N GLY A 399 -20.70 -0.02 -6.38
CA GLY A 399 -20.61 -1.06 -7.40
C GLY A 399 -21.92 -1.27 -8.17
N PRO A 400 -21.87 -2.08 -9.25
CA PRO A 400 -23.05 -2.46 -10.02
C PRO A 400 -24.16 -3.12 -9.21
N GLU A 401 -23.79 -3.81 -8.11
CA GLU A 401 -24.66 -4.61 -7.26
C GLU A 401 -24.77 -4.13 -5.80
N THR A 402 -23.87 -3.25 -5.34
CA THR A 402 -23.77 -2.87 -3.92
C THR A 402 -23.47 -1.39 -3.70
N ASP A 403 -23.99 -0.83 -2.61
CA ASP A 403 -23.51 0.44 -2.07
C ASP A 403 -22.01 0.36 -1.77
N GLY A 404 -21.31 1.49 -1.86
CA GLY A 404 -19.93 1.62 -1.39
C GLY A 404 -19.84 1.50 0.13
N MET A 405 -18.75 0.91 0.60
CA MET A 405 -18.44 0.80 2.03
C MET A 405 -18.11 2.18 2.65
N ASP A 406 -18.62 2.41 3.86
CA ASP A 406 -18.43 3.68 4.59
C ASP A 406 -17.16 3.65 5.44
N GLY A 407 -16.29 4.65 5.27
CA GLY A 407 -15.14 4.87 6.16
C GLY A 407 -14.06 3.78 6.12
N VAL A 408 -13.76 3.25 4.94
CA VAL A 408 -12.77 2.17 4.74
C VAL A 408 -11.55 2.66 3.98
N GLN A 409 -10.45 1.90 4.06
CA GLN A 409 -9.35 2.05 3.12
C GLN A 409 -9.77 1.53 1.75
N VAL A 410 -9.24 2.13 0.68
CA VAL A 410 -9.50 1.74 -0.71
C VAL A 410 -8.22 1.74 -1.51
N GLY A 411 -8.16 0.93 -2.57
CA GLY A 411 -7.04 0.92 -3.51
C GLY A 411 -5.73 0.48 -2.87
N MET A 412 -4.78 1.41 -2.75
CA MET A 412 -3.37 1.10 -2.47
C MET A 412 -3.00 0.88 -1.00
N THR A 413 -3.99 0.79 -0.10
CA THR A 413 -3.76 0.53 1.33
C THR A 413 -4.91 -0.27 1.92
N ASN A 414 -4.62 -1.07 2.96
CA ASN A 414 -5.61 -1.85 3.71
C ASN A 414 -5.25 -1.92 5.21
N THR A 415 -4.64 -0.85 5.73
CA THR A 415 -4.30 -0.77 7.16
C THR A 415 -5.55 -0.72 8.04
N LEU A 416 -5.46 -1.28 9.24
CA LEU A 416 -6.45 -1.03 10.29
C LEU A 416 -6.36 0.41 10.80
N ASN A 417 -7.45 0.89 11.39
CA ASN A 417 -7.43 2.18 12.10
C ASN A 417 -6.61 2.07 13.39
N THR A 418 -5.97 3.16 13.80
CA THR A 418 -5.36 3.22 15.14
C THR A 418 -6.47 3.31 16.19
N PRO A 419 -6.54 2.42 17.19
CA PRO A 419 -7.48 2.58 18.30
C PRO A 419 -7.23 3.89 19.04
N ILE A 420 -8.29 4.61 19.43
CA ILE A 420 -8.18 5.89 20.13
C ILE A 420 -7.34 5.75 21.41
N GLU A 421 -7.66 4.74 22.24
CA GLU A 421 -6.95 4.51 23.49
C GLU A 421 -5.46 4.21 23.28
N ALA A 422 -5.11 3.48 22.20
CA ALA A 422 -3.72 3.20 21.86
C ALA A 422 -2.99 4.49 21.43
N LEU A 423 -3.63 5.30 20.58
CA LEU A 423 -3.08 6.57 20.13
C LEU A 423 -2.81 7.53 21.30
N GLU A 424 -3.80 7.76 22.16
CA GLU A 424 -3.68 8.69 23.30
C GLU A 424 -2.72 8.17 24.39
N THR A 425 -2.44 6.85 24.40
CA THR A 425 -1.44 6.26 25.31
C THR A 425 -0.02 6.46 24.79
N GLU A 426 0.17 6.34 23.48
CA GLU A 426 1.51 6.33 22.86
C GLU A 426 2.00 7.72 22.47
N TYR A 427 1.08 8.67 22.23
CA TYR A 427 1.41 9.98 21.70
C TYR A 427 0.79 11.11 22.54
N PRO A 428 1.41 12.31 22.58
CA PRO A 428 0.85 13.50 23.20
C PRO A 428 -0.25 14.10 22.31
N LEU A 429 -1.28 13.31 22.03
CA LEU A 429 -2.38 13.61 21.12
C LEU A 429 -3.69 13.19 21.78
N SER A 430 -4.75 13.97 21.59
CA SER A 430 -6.10 13.67 22.06
C SER A 430 -7.07 13.60 20.88
N VAL A 431 -7.94 12.60 20.84
CA VAL A 431 -8.94 12.46 19.76
C VAL A 431 -10.22 13.20 20.14
N GLU A 432 -10.50 14.31 19.46
CA GLU A 432 -11.75 15.06 19.66
C GLU A 432 -12.92 14.45 18.90
N ARG A 433 -12.65 13.91 17.70
CA ARG A 433 -13.68 13.35 16.83
C ARG A 433 -13.13 12.24 15.95
N TYR A 434 -13.91 11.18 15.85
CA TYR A 434 -13.76 10.16 14.83
C TYR A 434 -15.16 9.67 14.44
N ALA A 435 -15.65 10.11 13.28
CA ALA A 435 -17.03 9.85 12.84
C ALA A 435 -17.11 9.71 11.32
N LEU A 436 -18.14 9.02 10.83
CA LEU A 436 -18.52 9.13 9.42
C LEU A 436 -18.95 10.56 9.09
N ARG A 437 -18.84 10.97 7.82
CA ARG A 437 -19.29 12.25 7.26
C ARG A 437 -20.64 12.05 6.55
N PRO A 438 -21.80 12.29 7.19
CA PRO A 438 -23.10 12.12 6.55
C PRO A 438 -23.22 12.97 5.28
N GLY A 439 -23.79 12.41 4.22
CA GLY A 439 -24.01 13.07 2.94
C GLY A 439 -22.74 13.26 2.10
N SER A 440 -21.62 12.61 2.45
CA SER A 440 -20.39 12.69 1.66
C SER A 440 -20.31 11.69 0.51
N GLY A 441 -21.04 10.57 0.55
CA GLY A 441 -21.11 9.63 -0.58
C GLY A 441 -22.03 10.13 -1.68
N GLY A 442 -21.66 9.90 -2.94
CA GLY A 442 -22.47 10.26 -4.11
C GLY A 442 -23.78 9.48 -4.16
N ASP A 443 -24.86 10.13 -4.57
CA ASP A 443 -26.15 9.45 -4.76
C ASP A 443 -26.12 8.58 -6.04
N GLY A 444 -26.96 7.57 -6.08
CA GLY A 444 -27.05 6.63 -7.19
C GLY A 444 -28.02 5.51 -6.85
N ARG A 445 -28.34 4.65 -7.82
CA ARG A 445 -29.05 3.40 -7.52
C ARG A 445 -28.39 2.69 -6.35
N HIS A 446 -27.06 2.64 -6.38
CA HIS A 446 -26.21 2.35 -5.24
C HIS A 446 -25.41 3.60 -4.88
N ARG A 447 -25.42 3.97 -3.60
CA ARG A 447 -24.73 5.17 -3.13
C ARG A 447 -23.25 4.90 -2.91
N GLY A 448 -22.43 5.92 -3.08
CA GLY A 448 -21.05 5.89 -2.64
C GLY A 448 -20.94 5.79 -1.11
N GLY A 449 -19.81 5.26 -0.64
CA GLY A 449 -19.45 5.22 0.76
C GLY A 449 -19.26 6.60 1.35
N LEU A 450 -19.53 6.74 2.65
CA LEU A 450 -19.26 7.97 3.38
C LEU A 450 -17.77 8.11 3.73
N GLY A 451 -17.25 9.33 3.65
CA GLY A 451 -15.96 9.71 4.22
C GLY A 451 -15.95 9.73 5.76
N ILE A 452 -14.81 10.09 6.32
CA ILE A 452 -14.53 10.16 7.76
C ILE A 452 -14.13 11.59 8.15
N GLU A 453 -14.56 12.03 9.33
CA GLU A 453 -14.00 13.20 10.02
C GLU A 453 -13.16 12.72 11.19
N ARG A 454 -11.86 13.01 11.12
CA ARG A 454 -10.85 12.66 12.10
C ARG A 454 -10.23 13.95 12.65
N SER A 455 -10.49 14.26 13.91
CA SER A 455 -9.93 15.44 14.61
C SER A 455 -9.04 15.01 15.75
N VAL A 456 -7.80 15.49 15.74
CA VAL A 456 -6.76 15.19 16.73
C VAL A 456 -6.17 16.51 17.23
N THR A 457 -6.22 16.72 18.54
CA THR A 457 -5.58 17.85 19.22
C THR A 457 -4.18 17.47 19.65
N VAL A 458 -3.21 18.32 19.31
CA VAL A 458 -1.80 18.11 19.64
C VAL A 458 -1.50 18.73 21.00
N GLU A 459 -0.99 17.97 21.96
CA GLU A 459 -0.79 18.43 23.34
C GLU A 459 0.58 19.10 23.58
N THR A 460 1.42 19.15 22.54
CA THR A 460 2.76 19.77 22.57
C THR A 460 3.04 20.45 21.22
N ASP A 461 4.04 21.32 21.17
CA ASP A 461 4.46 21.94 19.91
C ASP A 461 4.95 20.85 18.93
N ALA A 462 4.46 20.88 17.70
CA ALA A 462 4.70 19.81 16.73
C ALA A 462 4.82 20.32 15.30
N VAL A 463 5.23 19.42 14.42
CA VAL A 463 5.11 19.58 12.97
C VAL A 463 4.00 18.67 12.48
N VAL A 464 3.09 19.24 11.70
CA VAL A 464 2.03 18.53 11.00
C VAL A 464 2.39 18.49 9.53
N SER A 465 2.39 17.30 8.93
CA SER A 465 2.52 17.10 7.49
C SER A 465 1.30 16.37 6.97
N LEU A 466 0.67 16.93 5.94
CA LEU A 466 -0.47 16.37 5.24
C LEU A 466 -0.08 16.14 3.79
N LEU A 467 -0.28 14.91 3.31
CA LEU A 467 -0.25 14.58 1.89
C LEU A 467 -1.61 13.98 1.56
N THR A 468 -2.43 14.75 0.84
CA THR A 468 -3.81 14.37 0.55
C THR A 468 -4.18 14.76 -0.88
N GLU A 469 -5.21 14.10 -1.41
CA GLU A 469 -5.77 14.30 -2.75
C GLU A 469 -7.29 14.49 -2.69
N ARG A 470 -7.92 14.78 -3.84
CA ARG A 470 -9.38 14.96 -3.98
C ARG A 470 -9.94 16.09 -3.11
N ARG A 471 -9.21 17.21 -3.05
CA ARG A 471 -9.62 18.45 -2.35
C ARG A 471 -10.23 19.46 -3.33
N ARG A 472 -9.81 19.43 -4.60
CA ARG A 472 -10.38 20.21 -5.72
C ARG A 472 -11.28 19.36 -6.63
N TYR A 473 -10.92 18.10 -6.85
CA TYR A 473 -11.64 17.18 -7.73
C TYR A 473 -12.32 16.07 -6.93
N ALA A 474 -13.65 15.98 -7.04
CA ALA A 474 -14.42 14.92 -6.39
C ALA A 474 -14.12 13.53 -7.01
N PRO A 475 -14.23 12.44 -6.23
CA PRO A 475 -14.42 11.10 -6.76
C PRO A 475 -15.68 11.04 -7.63
N GLN A 476 -15.54 10.56 -8.87
CA GLN A 476 -16.63 10.52 -9.84
C GLN A 476 -17.53 9.31 -9.66
N GLY A 477 -18.84 9.52 -9.83
CA GLY A 477 -19.82 8.46 -10.00
C GLY A 477 -19.70 7.81 -11.38
N THR A 478 -20.36 6.67 -11.57
CA THR A 478 -20.41 5.95 -12.85
C THR A 478 -21.83 5.51 -13.19
N ALA A 479 -22.07 5.18 -14.46
CA ALA A 479 -23.37 4.74 -14.97
C ALA A 479 -24.55 5.68 -14.64
N GLY A 480 -24.30 6.98 -14.47
CA GLY A 480 -25.32 7.99 -14.11
C GLY A 480 -25.40 8.32 -12.62
N GLY A 481 -24.56 7.72 -11.77
CA GLY A 481 -24.43 8.09 -10.37
C GLY A 481 -23.71 9.42 -10.18
N ASP A 482 -24.01 10.09 -9.07
CA ASP A 482 -23.45 11.39 -8.71
C ASP A 482 -22.03 11.25 -8.11
N PRO A 483 -21.19 12.30 -8.23
CA PRO A 483 -19.89 12.33 -7.57
C PRO A 483 -20.01 12.36 -6.04
N GLY A 484 -18.99 11.83 -5.36
CA GLY A 484 -18.82 11.99 -3.91
C GLY A 484 -18.43 13.41 -3.52
N ALA A 485 -18.46 13.71 -2.23
CA ALA A 485 -17.93 14.96 -1.70
C ALA A 485 -16.40 14.95 -1.68
N THR A 486 -15.80 16.12 -1.94
CA THR A 486 -14.35 16.32 -1.75
C THR A 486 -13.95 16.20 -0.29
N GLY A 487 -12.66 15.94 -0.08
CA GLY A 487 -12.05 16.04 1.24
C GLY A 487 -11.75 17.49 1.64
N GLU A 488 -11.37 17.69 2.90
CA GLU A 488 -10.97 18.98 3.46
C GLU A 488 -9.94 18.75 4.58
N ASN A 489 -8.93 19.61 4.63
CA ASN A 489 -7.95 19.64 5.71
C ASN A 489 -8.14 20.95 6.50
N LEU A 490 -8.22 20.86 7.82
CA LEU A 490 -8.37 22.01 8.70
C LEU A 490 -7.32 21.98 9.81
N ILE A 491 -6.81 23.15 10.17
CA ILE A 491 -5.99 23.36 11.37
C ILE A 491 -6.67 24.47 12.18
N ASP A 492 -7.09 24.17 13.40
CA ASP A 492 -7.96 25.03 14.24
C ASP A 492 -9.25 25.50 13.55
N GLY A 493 -9.75 24.67 12.63
CA GLY A 493 -10.94 24.96 11.83
C GLY A 493 -10.68 25.83 10.59
N ASP A 494 -9.47 26.33 10.39
CA ASP A 494 -9.08 27.07 9.20
C ASP A 494 -8.65 26.10 8.08
N PRO A 495 -9.16 26.24 6.84
CA PRO A 495 -8.76 25.39 5.72
C PRO A 495 -7.30 25.55 5.35
N VAL A 496 -6.62 24.42 5.12
CA VAL A 496 -5.24 24.35 4.64
C VAL A 496 -5.14 23.55 3.32
N PRO A 497 -4.06 23.73 2.53
CA PRO A 497 -3.89 23.02 1.27
C PRO A 497 -3.91 21.49 1.39
N ALA A 498 -4.10 20.81 0.25
CA ALA A 498 -4.10 19.35 0.15
C ALA A 498 -2.74 18.74 0.56
N LYS A 499 -1.65 19.44 0.24
CA LYS A 499 -0.28 19.07 0.61
C LYS A 499 0.33 20.22 1.38
N THR A 500 0.67 20.00 2.65
CA THR A 500 1.22 21.07 3.49
C THR A 500 2.05 20.50 4.63
N THR A 501 3.10 21.23 5.03
CA THR A 501 3.87 20.95 6.24
C THR A 501 3.98 22.24 7.04
N VAL A 502 3.49 22.23 8.27
CA VAL A 502 3.44 23.42 9.13
C VAL A 502 3.83 23.09 10.57
N GLU A 503 4.42 24.07 11.24
CA GLU A 503 4.60 24.06 12.68
C GLU A 503 3.28 24.46 13.36
N VAL A 504 2.93 23.77 14.44
CA VAL A 504 1.73 24.04 15.23
C VAL A 504 2.08 24.11 16.70
N ASP A 505 1.40 25.00 17.42
CA ASP A 505 1.56 25.14 18.87
C ASP A 505 0.74 24.07 19.61
N ALA A 506 1.14 23.74 20.83
CA ALA A 506 0.34 22.92 21.74
C ALA A 506 -1.11 23.46 21.88
N GLY A 507 -2.08 22.55 21.81
CA GLY A 507 -3.52 22.83 21.82
C GLY A 507 -4.15 22.99 20.44
N THR A 508 -3.37 22.92 19.36
CA THR A 508 -3.88 22.98 17.98
C THR A 508 -4.64 21.71 17.61
N THR A 509 -5.81 21.84 16.98
CA THR A 509 -6.59 20.71 16.45
C THR A 509 -6.37 20.55 14.95
N VAL A 510 -5.88 19.39 14.53
CA VAL A 510 -5.79 18.97 13.13
C VAL A 510 -7.02 18.14 12.79
N THR A 511 -7.79 18.56 11.79
CA THR A 511 -8.96 17.82 11.30
C THR A 511 -8.78 17.44 9.84
N VAL A 512 -8.91 16.14 9.57
CA VAL A 512 -8.99 15.58 8.23
C VAL A 512 -10.39 15.09 7.98
N ARG A 513 -11.04 15.67 6.97
CA ARG A 513 -12.33 15.24 6.43
C ARG A 513 -12.06 14.52 5.12
N THR A 514 -12.16 13.20 5.12
CA THR A 514 -11.81 12.39 3.95
C THR A 514 -12.94 12.39 2.91
N PRO A 515 -12.64 12.24 1.61
CA PRO A 515 -13.65 12.21 0.55
C PRO A 515 -14.66 11.07 0.75
N GLY A 516 -15.86 11.23 0.18
CA GLY A 516 -16.78 10.11 -0.04
C GLY A 516 -16.51 9.41 -1.37
N GLY A 517 -17.16 8.28 -1.61
CA GLY A 517 -17.10 7.58 -2.90
C GLY A 517 -18.16 8.09 -3.88
N GLY A 518 -17.96 7.86 -5.18
CA GLY A 518 -18.96 8.10 -6.22
C GLY A 518 -20.11 7.11 -6.17
N GLY A 519 -21.29 7.53 -6.62
CA GLY A 519 -22.47 6.68 -6.77
C GLY A 519 -22.45 5.86 -8.06
N TYR A 520 -23.28 4.81 -8.12
CA TYR A 520 -23.45 3.95 -9.28
C TYR A 520 -24.92 3.93 -9.72
N GLY A 521 -25.16 4.19 -11.00
CA GLY A 521 -26.51 4.16 -11.57
C GLY A 521 -27.33 5.41 -11.23
N ASP A 522 -28.46 5.60 -11.91
CA ASP A 522 -29.33 6.75 -11.72
C ASP A 522 -29.88 6.80 -10.26
N PRO A 523 -29.69 7.91 -9.52
CA PRO A 523 -30.25 8.12 -8.18
C PRO A 523 -31.76 7.84 -8.07
N ASP A 524 -32.54 8.08 -9.13
CA ASP A 524 -33.99 7.84 -9.14
C ASP A 524 -34.34 6.34 -9.11
N GLU A 525 -33.37 5.46 -9.41
CA GLU A 525 -33.53 3.99 -9.31
C GLU A 525 -33.27 3.44 -7.90
N ARG A 526 -32.79 4.27 -6.95
CA ARG A 526 -32.56 3.82 -5.57
C ARG A 526 -33.86 3.47 -4.88
N GLN A 527 -33.94 2.27 -4.30
CA GLN A 527 -35.17 1.79 -3.68
C GLN A 527 -35.56 2.62 -2.45
N THR A 528 -36.86 2.82 -2.24
CA THR A 528 -37.38 3.58 -1.09
C THR A 528 -36.90 3.00 0.24
N ASP A 529 -36.88 1.66 0.37
CA ASP A 529 -36.44 0.97 1.59
C ASP A 529 -34.94 1.24 1.88
N ASP A 530 -34.10 1.34 0.85
CA ASP A 530 -32.69 1.69 0.98
C ASP A 530 -32.52 3.14 1.43
N ARG A 531 -33.27 4.08 0.84
CA ARG A 531 -33.27 5.50 1.26
C ARG A 531 -33.74 5.66 2.71
N ASP A 532 -34.77 4.91 3.13
CA ASP A 532 -35.27 4.93 4.51
C ASP A 532 -34.26 4.32 5.50
N ARG A 533 -33.50 3.29 5.08
CA ARG A 533 -32.37 2.76 5.85
C ARG A 533 -31.28 3.81 6.00
N ASP A 534 -30.85 4.46 4.92
CA ASP A 534 -29.79 5.47 4.98
C ASP A 534 -30.15 6.63 5.93
N ARG A 535 -31.40 7.12 5.89
CA ARG A 535 -31.88 8.18 6.82
C ARG A 535 -31.86 7.70 8.26
N ARG A 536 -32.32 6.48 8.52
CA ARG A 536 -32.35 5.88 9.87
C ARG A 536 -30.95 5.69 10.44
N ASP A 537 -30.01 5.31 9.60
CA ASP A 537 -28.61 5.08 9.96
C ASP A 537 -27.82 6.40 10.01
N GLY A 538 -28.46 7.55 9.75
CA GLY A 538 -27.83 8.87 9.81
C GLY A 538 -26.82 9.12 8.69
N LYS A 539 -26.95 8.40 7.56
CA LYS A 539 -26.00 8.46 6.44
C LYS A 539 -26.26 9.66 5.52
N THR A 540 -27.50 10.13 5.47
CA THR A 540 -27.88 11.33 4.72
C THR A 540 -27.59 12.57 5.56
N GLY A 541 -26.99 13.61 4.96
CA GLY A 541 -26.82 14.91 5.64
C GLY A 541 -28.16 15.44 6.18
N SER A 542 -28.15 16.02 7.38
CA SER A 542 -29.37 16.55 8.00
C SER A 542 -29.89 17.78 7.23
N ASP A 543 -30.94 17.60 6.43
CA ASP A 543 -32.20 18.31 6.66
C ASP A 543 -33.36 17.54 5.99
N PRO A 544 -34.22 16.82 6.74
CA PRO A 544 -35.52 16.47 6.23
C PRO A 544 -36.31 17.78 6.15
N GLY A 545 -36.44 18.34 4.95
CA GLY A 545 -37.42 19.40 4.70
C GLY A 545 -38.76 18.98 5.33
N PRO A 546 -39.51 19.91 5.93
CA PRO A 546 -40.68 19.56 6.72
C PRO A 546 -41.64 18.73 5.88
N ASP A 547 -42.02 17.57 6.39
CA ASP A 547 -43.07 16.71 5.83
C ASP A 547 -44.26 17.61 5.45
N THR A 548 -44.51 17.70 4.15
CA THR A 548 -45.70 18.36 3.62
C THR A 548 -46.83 17.34 3.62
N GLU A 549 -47.55 17.27 4.74
CA GLU A 549 -48.94 16.79 4.77
C GLU A 549 -49.93 17.87 4.32
#